data_AF-A0A817Z2H4-F1
#
_entry.id   AF-A0A817Z2H4-F1
#
_cell.length_a   1.000
_cell.length_b   1.000
_cell.length_c   1.000
_cell.angle_alpha   90.00
_cell.angle_beta   90.00
_cell.angle_gamma   90.00
#
_symmetry.space_group_name_H-M   'P 1'
#
loop_
_entity.id
_entity.type
_entity.pdbx_description
1 polymer ?
#
loop_
_entity_poly.entity_id
_entity_poly.type
_entity_poly.pdbx_seq_one_letter_code
_entity_poly.pdbx_strand_id
1 'polypeptide(L)'
;MPYTCIFPGCPKKVGDLGHGRRKVSFFRLPRADASELKKWCDILSLDMNNLSAANTERVCSEHFNPDDILVHNNKNSLVIGAVPIWFSKSATTHSQIDEYSKKRTAEISEAVSSAIEKVVADTATQQQKLLSDAKERANAIEDEYKQRLQERLAQLDADKAILLAELERSLNERQETILGKARQDIDLIQNAANEKKMAVFKEAQVRANQQVDQITEKVAELVAEDAQRRLQSTTQTIITTKSIATGENHQSSANHASNATTTTSKTSESH
;
A
#
# COMPACT_ATOMS: atom_id res chain seq x y z
N MET A 1 47.29 15.62 87.67
CA MET A 1 48.35 14.71 87.17
C MET A 1 47.94 14.20 85.80
N PRO A 2 48.84 14.12 84.80
CA PRO A 2 48.53 13.48 83.52
C PRO A 2 48.36 11.98 83.72
N TYR A 3 47.21 11.43 83.30
CA TYR A 3 46.97 9.99 83.32
C TYR A 3 47.45 9.36 82.01
N THR A 4 47.93 8.13 82.07
CA THR A 4 48.35 7.32 80.92
C THR A 4 47.38 6.17 80.68
N CYS A 5 47.30 5.68 79.45
CA CYS A 5 46.52 4.49 79.15
C CYS A 5 47.09 3.30 79.92
N ILE A 6 46.23 2.53 80.59
CA ILE A 6 46.63 1.33 81.34
C ILE A 6 46.77 0.09 80.45
N PHE A 7 46.33 0.17 79.19
CA PHE A 7 46.42 -0.96 78.27
C PHE A 7 47.89 -1.35 78.06
N PRO A 8 48.28 -2.63 78.25
CA PRO A 8 49.67 -3.06 78.17
C PRO A 8 50.35 -2.62 76.88
N GLY A 9 51.46 -1.87 77.01
CA GLY A 9 52.25 -1.38 75.88
C GLY A 9 51.66 -0.17 75.14
N CYS A 10 50.57 0.44 75.62
CA CYS A 10 50.02 1.66 75.03
C CYS A 10 50.77 2.91 75.54
N PRO A 11 51.42 3.70 74.66
CA PRO A 11 52.19 4.87 75.08
C PRO A 11 51.32 6.13 75.30
N LYS A 12 50.00 6.05 75.05
CA LYS A 12 49.11 7.22 74.99
C LYS A 12 48.90 7.86 76.36
N LYS A 13 49.00 9.18 76.40
CA LYS A 13 48.74 10.04 77.56
C LYS A 13 47.58 11.01 77.27
N VAL A 14 46.96 11.53 78.32
CA VAL A 14 45.92 12.57 78.17
C VAL A 14 46.48 13.76 77.39
N GLY A 15 45.80 14.14 76.32
CA GLY A 15 46.22 15.22 75.40
C GLY A 15 46.86 14.74 74.11
N ASP A 16 47.24 13.46 74.02
CA ASP A 16 47.80 12.91 72.79
C ASP A 16 46.74 12.86 71.67
N LEU A 17 47.23 13.04 70.45
CA LEU A 17 46.45 12.82 69.24
C LEU A 17 46.49 11.33 68.88
N GLY A 18 45.33 10.82 68.48
CA GLY A 18 45.17 9.44 68.01
C GLY A 18 45.45 9.33 66.52
N HIS A 19 45.27 8.12 65.98
CA HIS A 19 45.30 7.91 64.54
C HIS A 19 44.33 8.86 63.81
N GLY A 20 44.86 9.61 62.83
CA GLY A 20 44.09 10.62 62.09
C GLY A 20 43.96 12.00 62.76
N ARG A 21 44.86 12.36 63.70
CA ARG A 21 44.88 13.66 64.41
C ARG A 21 43.62 13.96 65.24
N ARG A 22 42.81 12.95 65.58
CA ARG A 22 41.66 13.12 66.48
C ARG A 22 42.11 13.10 67.94
N LYS A 23 41.46 13.86 68.82
CA LYS A 23 41.74 13.82 70.27
C LYS A 23 41.39 12.44 70.81
N VAL A 24 42.34 11.78 71.47
CA VAL A 24 42.10 10.49 72.11
C VAL A 24 41.23 10.70 73.35
N SER A 25 40.14 9.93 73.44
CA SER A 25 39.30 9.92 74.63
C SER A 25 39.79 8.86 75.60
N PHE A 26 39.65 9.11 76.90
CA PHE A 26 40.09 8.19 77.95
C PHE A 26 38.89 7.77 78.79
N PHE A 27 38.61 6.47 78.79
CA PHE A 27 37.47 5.88 79.48
C PHE A 27 37.89 5.28 80.81
N ARG A 28 37.01 5.37 81.81
CA ARG A 28 37.23 4.78 83.14
C ARG A 28 36.83 3.31 83.10
N LEU A 29 37.42 2.52 84.00
CA LEU A 29 36.96 1.15 84.22
C LEU A 29 35.52 1.16 84.77
N PRO A 30 34.65 0.24 84.32
CA PRO A 30 33.23 0.19 84.69
C PRO A 30 33.04 -0.38 86.10
N ARG A 31 33.38 0.39 87.15
CA ARG A 31 33.31 -0.06 88.55
C ARG A 31 31.89 -0.28 89.08
N ALA A 32 30.87 0.24 88.39
CA ALA A 32 29.48 0.04 88.77
C ALA A 32 28.98 -1.38 88.47
N ASP A 33 29.58 -2.05 87.47
CA ASP A 33 29.25 -3.42 87.09
C ASP A 33 30.48 -4.33 87.31
N ALA A 34 30.43 -5.16 88.34
CA ALA A 34 31.51 -6.09 88.67
C ALA A 34 31.79 -7.12 87.56
N SER A 35 30.77 -7.48 86.77
CA SER A 35 30.92 -8.42 85.64
C SER A 35 31.69 -7.78 84.50
N GLU A 36 31.36 -6.54 84.13
CA GLU A 36 32.04 -5.78 83.09
C GLU A 36 33.48 -5.42 83.51
N LEU A 37 33.66 -5.02 84.77
CA LEU A 37 34.98 -4.74 85.35
C LEU A 37 35.90 -5.96 85.27
N LYS A 38 35.39 -7.15 85.61
CA LYS A 38 36.16 -8.39 85.53
C LYS A 38 36.63 -8.66 84.09
N LYS A 39 35.76 -8.50 83.10
CA LYS A 39 36.13 -8.66 81.68
C LYS A 39 37.23 -7.70 81.26
N TRP A 40 37.14 -6.44 81.68
CA TRP A 40 38.18 -5.44 81.40
C TRP A 40 39.50 -5.82 82.08
N CYS A 41 39.48 -6.24 83.34
CA CYS A 41 40.67 -6.68 84.07
C CYS A 41 41.32 -7.91 83.42
N ASP A 42 40.52 -8.90 82.99
CA ASP A 42 41.00 -10.10 82.30
C ASP A 42 41.71 -9.74 80.98
N ILE A 43 41.16 -8.80 80.19
CA ILE A 43 41.74 -8.34 78.92
C ILE A 43 43.00 -7.50 79.13
N LEU A 44 43.01 -6.65 80.15
CA LEU A 44 44.12 -5.76 80.47
C LEU A 44 45.22 -6.45 81.30
N SER A 45 45.01 -7.71 81.69
CA SER A 45 45.85 -8.48 82.60
C SER A 45 46.09 -7.75 83.95
N LEU A 46 45.03 -7.14 84.50
CA LEU A 46 45.05 -6.43 85.78
C LEU A 46 44.46 -7.27 86.90
N ASP A 47 45.10 -7.24 88.08
CA ASP A 47 44.54 -7.84 89.29
C ASP A 47 43.48 -6.91 89.91
N MET A 48 42.25 -7.41 90.10
CA MET A 48 41.14 -6.64 90.68
C MET A 48 41.47 -6.14 92.09
N ASN A 49 42.29 -6.85 92.86
CA ASN A 49 42.66 -6.46 94.22
C ASN A 49 43.63 -5.27 94.26
N ASN A 50 44.32 -4.99 93.15
CA ASN A 50 45.34 -3.94 93.04
C ASN A 50 44.83 -2.66 92.33
N LEU A 51 43.53 -2.57 92.05
CA LEU A 51 42.94 -1.38 91.45
C LEU A 51 42.92 -0.23 92.48
N SER A 52 43.48 0.92 92.12
CA SER A 52 43.56 2.08 93.00
C SER A 52 42.18 2.54 93.44
N ALA A 53 41.97 2.81 94.73
CA ALA A 53 40.74 3.40 95.24
C ALA A 53 40.45 4.78 94.62
N ALA A 54 41.47 5.47 94.12
CA ALA A 54 41.35 6.79 93.49
C ALA A 54 40.75 6.74 92.06
N ASN A 55 40.50 5.54 91.50
CA ASN A 55 39.92 5.34 90.18
C ASN A 55 40.63 6.17 89.10
N THR A 56 41.96 6.08 89.05
CA THR A 56 42.83 6.83 88.13
C THR A 56 43.12 6.08 86.83
N GLU A 57 42.83 4.78 86.78
CA GLU A 57 43.08 3.91 85.64
C GLU A 57 42.17 4.27 84.47
N ARG A 58 42.75 4.44 83.28
CA ARG A 58 42.01 4.79 82.07
C ARG A 58 42.49 3.97 80.88
N VAL A 59 41.56 3.60 80.00
CA VAL A 59 41.86 3.00 78.70
C VAL A 59 41.54 4.02 77.62
N CYS A 60 42.43 4.18 76.65
CA CYS A 60 42.24 5.14 75.57
C CYS A 60 41.29 4.59 74.50
N SER A 61 40.66 5.48 73.73
CA SER A 61 39.64 5.14 72.73
C SER A 61 40.13 4.27 71.58
N GLU A 62 41.45 4.18 71.36
CA GLU A 62 42.02 3.34 70.29
C GLU A 62 41.92 1.85 70.57
N HIS A 63 41.63 1.47 71.81
CA HIS A 63 41.43 0.06 72.17
C HIS A 63 39.96 -0.38 72.08
N PHE A 64 39.05 0.46 71.59
CA PHE A 64 37.64 0.09 71.43
C PHE A 64 37.26 0.10 69.95
N ASN A 65 36.22 -0.66 69.60
CA ASN A 65 35.61 -0.53 68.29
C ASN A 65 35.03 0.90 68.16
N PRO A 66 35.22 1.61 67.04
CA PRO A 66 34.60 2.93 66.86
C PRO A 66 33.08 2.93 67.06
N ASP A 67 32.41 1.81 66.76
CA ASP A 67 30.95 1.65 66.94
C ASP A 67 30.52 1.56 68.41
N ASP A 68 31.44 1.20 69.31
CA ASP A 68 31.20 1.11 70.76
C ASP A 68 31.36 2.47 71.46
N ILE A 69 31.75 3.53 70.73
CA ILE A 69 31.96 4.87 71.27
C ILE A 69 30.79 5.76 70.83
N LEU A 70 29.92 6.08 71.78
CA LEU A 70 28.83 7.03 71.60
C LEU A 70 29.32 8.46 71.85
N VAL A 71 28.89 9.39 71.01
CA VAL A 71 29.19 10.83 71.17
C VAL A 71 27.90 11.55 71.57
N HIS A 72 27.82 11.98 72.84
CA HIS A 72 26.68 12.74 73.35
C HIS A 72 27.17 14.06 73.98
N ASN A 73 26.63 15.19 73.51
CA ASN A 73 26.95 16.53 74.04
C ASN A 73 28.46 16.83 74.10
N ASN A 74 29.18 16.54 73.00
CA ASN A 74 30.65 16.67 72.91
C ASN A 74 31.45 15.84 73.94
N LYS A 75 30.83 14.85 74.59
CA LYS A 75 31.49 13.88 75.46
C LYS A 75 31.36 12.50 74.83
N ASN A 76 32.48 11.78 74.82
CA ASN A 76 32.51 10.40 74.36
C ASN A 76 32.19 9.49 75.55
N SER A 77 31.28 8.55 75.36
CA SER A 77 30.91 7.50 76.31
C SER A 77 30.97 6.15 75.61
N LEU A 78 31.21 5.08 76.38
CA LEU A 78 31.15 3.73 75.83
C LEU A 78 29.73 3.19 75.90
N VAL A 79 29.35 2.37 74.92
CA VAL A 79 28.16 1.51 74.98
C VAL A 79 28.31 0.55 76.16
N ILE A 80 27.21 0.22 76.82
CA ILE A 80 27.19 -0.77 77.92
C ILE A 80 27.66 -2.13 77.38
N GLY A 81 28.67 -2.72 78.01
CA GLY A 81 29.26 -3.99 77.59
C GLY A 81 30.40 -3.86 76.59
N ALA A 82 30.80 -2.65 76.21
CA ALA A 82 31.98 -2.41 75.39
C ALA A 82 33.24 -2.89 76.13
N VAL A 83 34.09 -3.65 75.45
CA VAL A 83 35.34 -4.18 76.02
C VAL A 83 36.53 -3.79 75.14
N PRO A 84 37.72 -3.56 75.73
CA PRO A 84 38.92 -3.31 74.96
C PRO A 84 39.25 -4.48 74.01
N ILE A 85 39.63 -4.21 72.76
CA ILE A 85 39.99 -5.20 71.76
C ILE A 85 41.52 -5.41 71.79
N TRP A 86 41.95 -6.67 71.92
CA TRP A 86 43.35 -7.05 71.79
C TRP A 86 43.75 -7.13 70.32
N PHE A 87 44.24 -6.02 69.76
CA PHE A 87 44.82 -6.04 68.41
C PHE A 87 46.22 -6.68 68.46
N SER A 88 46.30 -8.00 68.29
CA SER A 88 47.56 -8.66 67.95
C SER A 88 48.04 -8.16 66.58
N LYS A 89 49.31 -7.83 66.44
CA LYS A 89 49.95 -7.27 65.21
C LYS A 89 50.03 -8.27 64.03
N SER A 90 49.03 -9.12 63.82
CA SER A 90 48.92 -10.10 62.72
C SER A 90 48.31 -9.52 61.42
N ALA A 91 48.06 -8.21 61.35
CA ALA A 91 47.40 -7.54 60.23
C ALA A 91 48.20 -7.52 58.89
N THR A 92 49.48 -7.90 58.88
CA THR A 92 50.33 -7.86 57.67
C THR A 92 50.05 -8.99 56.69
N THR A 93 49.63 -10.18 57.14
CA THR A 93 49.31 -11.30 56.24
C THR A 93 47.93 -11.13 55.57
N HIS A 94 46.96 -10.55 56.28
CA HIS A 94 45.61 -10.33 55.74
C HIS A 94 45.62 -9.33 54.57
N SER A 95 46.42 -8.25 54.68
CA SER A 95 46.55 -7.26 53.61
C SER A 95 47.09 -7.86 52.30
N GLN A 96 48.02 -8.82 52.38
CA GLN A 96 48.57 -9.48 51.19
C GLN A 96 47.54 -10.39 50.52
N ILE A 97 46.73 -11.10 51.31
CA ILE A 97 45.64 -11.95 50.81
C ILE A 97 44.57 -11.09 50.14
N ASP A 98 44.21 -9.94 50.72
CA ASP A 98 43.23 -9.03 50.15
C ASP A 98 43.72 -8.42 48.83
N GLU A 99 45.00 -8.04 48.74
CA GLU A 99 45.59 -7.49 47.50
C GLU A 99 45.66 -8.53 46.39
N TYR A 100 46.09 -9.76 46.70
CA TYR A 100 46.06 -10.88 45.75
C TYR A 100 44.64 -11.18 45.26
N SER A 101 43.67 -11.23 46.17
CA SER A 101 42.26 -11.49 45.84
C SER A 101 41.70 -10.39 44.93
N LYS A 102 42.02 -9.12 45.22
CA LYS A 102 41.62 -7.99 44.36
C LYS A 102 42.23 -8.10 42.96
N LYS A 103 43.54 -8.38 42.86
CA LYS A 103 44.20 -8.55 41.56
C LYS A 103 43.59 -9.70 40.77
N ARG A 104 43.35 -10.84 41.40
CA ARG A 104 42.75 -12.00 40.72
C ARG A 104 41.30 -11.75 40.31
N THR A 105 40.53 -11.05 41.13
CA THR A 105 39.16 -10.66 40.80
C THR A 105 39.13 -9.68 39.62
N ALA A 106 40.09 -8.75 39.56
CA ALA A 106 40.23 -7.83 38.43
C ALA A 106 40.58 -8.58 37.13
N GLU A 107 41.56 -9.49 37.15
CA GLU A 107 41.92 -10.33 35.99
C GLU A 107 40.72 -11.17 35.50
N ILE A 108 39.96 -11.77 36.42
CA ILE A 108 38.75 -12.53 36.07
C ILE A 108 37.70 -11.61 35.47
N SER A 109 37.46 -10.45 36.07
CA SER A 109 36.48 -9.49 35.55
C SER A 109 36.84 -9.01 34.15
N GLU A 110 38.11 -8.74 33.87
CA GLU A 110 38.58 -8.33 32.55
C GLU A 110 38.40 -9.46 31.52
N ALA A 111 38.79 -10.68 31.87
CA ALA A 111 38.61 -11.85 31.00
C ALA A 111 37.12 -12.13 30.71
N VAL A 112 36.26 -11.99 31.71
CA VAL A 112 34.80 -12.17 31.56
C VAL A 112 34.22 -11.05 30.69
N SER A 113 34.58 -9.79 30.91
CA SER A 113 34.13 -8.67 30.06
C SER A 113 34.55 -8.87 28.61
N SER A 114 35.80 -9.26 28.35
CA SER A 114 36.29 -9.55 27.00
C SER A 114 35.54 -10.72 26.34
N ALA A 115 35.24 -11.78 27.10
CA ALA A 115 34.44 -12.90 26.61
C ALA A 115 32.99 -12.49 26.29
N ILE A 116 32.38 -11.66 27.12
CA ILE A 116 31.03 -11.11 26.89
C ILE A 116 31.01 -10.25 25.63
N GLU A 117 31.97 -9.35 25.47
CA GLU A 117 32.09 -8.49 24.27
C GLU A 117 32.19 -9.32 22.99
N LYS A 118 32.97 -10.41 23.02
CA LYS A 118 33.06 -11.33 21.89
C LYS A 118 31.73 -12.00 21.57
N VAL A 119 31.02 -12.51 22.57
CA VAL A 119 29.69 -13.12 22.37
C VAL A 119 28.69 -12.09 21.84
N VAL A 120 28.73 -10.85 22.34
CA VAL A 120 27.87 -9.75 21.85
C VAL A 120 28.18 -9.43 20.38
N ALA A 121 29.45 -9.38 19.99
CA ALA A 121 29.85 -9.14 18.60
C ALA A 121 29.43 -10.30 17.67
N ASP A 122 29.61 -11.55 18.11
CA ASP A 122 29.23 -12.74 17.34
C ASP A 122 27.70 -12.79 17.17
N THR A 123 26.94 -12.54 18.24
CA THR A 123 25.47 -12.50 18.20
C THR A 123 24.94 -11.37 17.32
N ALA A 124 25.55 -10.17 17.36
CA ALA A 124 25.20 -9.07 16.47
C ALA A 124 25.42 -9.45 14.99
N THR A 125 26.54 -10.10 14.67
CA THR A 125 26.84 -10.57 13.31
C THR A 125 25.81 -11.61 12.84
N GLN A 126 25.45 -12.56 13.71
CA GLN A 126 24.42 -13.56 13.41
C GLN A 126 23.04 -12.92 13.19
N GLN A 127 22.65 -11.95 14.02
CA GLN A 127 21.39 -11.22 13.85
C GLN A 127 21.37 -10.44 12.53
N GLN A 128 22.46 -9.76 12.18
CA GLN A 128 22.56 -9.05 10.91
C GLN A 128 22.43 -10.00 9.72
N LYS A 129 23.05 -11.18 9.79
CA LYS A 129 22.91 -12.21 8.76
C LYS A 129 21.46 -12.70 8.64
N LEU A 130 20.80 -13.02 9.74
CA LEU A 130 19.40 -13.44 9.73
C LEU A 130 18.47 -12.37 9.15
N LEU A 131 18.72 -11.09 9.45
CA LEU A 131 17.97 -9.98 8.88
C LEU A 131 18.23 -9.82 7.36
N SER A 132 19.46 -10.04 6.90
CA SER A 132 19.78 -10.04 5.47
C SER A 132 19.07 -11.19 4.75
N ASP A 133 19.21 -12.42 5.27
CA ASP A 133 18.59 -13.62 4.71
C ASP A 133 17.05 -13.49 4.67
N ALA A 134 16.45 -12.91 5.71
CA ALA A 134 15.01 -12.65 5.77
C ALA A 134 14.56 -11.63 4.72
N LYS A 135 15.35 -10.55 4.51
CA LYS A 135 15.07 -9.56 3.46
C LYS A 135 15.19 -10.15 2.06
N GLU A 136 16.22 -10.96 1.81
CA GLU A 136 16.40 -11.64 0.52
C GLU A 136 15.23 -12.58 0.21
N ARG A 137 14.79 -13.37 1.21
CA ARG A 137 13.59 -14.22 1.07
C ARG A 137 12.32 -13.41 0.85
N ALA A 138 12.14 -12.30 1.56
CA ALA A 138 10.99 -11.43 1.38
C ALA A 138 10.94 -10.87 -0.05
N ASN A 139 12.07 -10.38 -0.56
CA ASN A 139 12.17 -9.88 -1.94
C ASN A 139 11.87 -10.98 -2.97
N ALA A 140 12.41 -12.19 -2.77
CA ALA A 140 12.15 -13.33 -3.66
C ALA A 140 10.65 -13.70 -3.69
N ILE A 141 9.98 -13.68 -2.54
CA ILE A 141 8.54 -13.90 -2.44
C ILE A 141 7.77 -12.79 -3.16
N GLU A 142 8.13 -11.53 -2.97
CA GLU A 142 7.50 -10.40 -3.66
C GLU A 142 7.64 -10.52 -5.19
N ASP A 143 8.80 -10.90 -5.68
CA ASP A 143 9.04 -11.07 -7.11
C ASP A 143 8.25 -12.25 -7.71
N GLU A 144 8.14 -13.36 -6.97
CA GLU A 144 7.26 -14.48 -7.35
C GLU A 144 5.79 -14.03 -7.44
N TYR A 145 5.30 -13.25 -6.49
CA TYR A 145 3.94 -12.72 -6.54
C TYR A 145 3.73 -11.72 -7.68
N LYS A 146 4.70 -10.84 -7.96
CA LYS A 146 4.63 -9.93 -9.12
C LYS A 146 4.55 -10.72 -10.42
N GLN A 147 5.35 -11.77 -10.58
CA GLN A 147 5.31 -12.63 -11.77
C GLN A 147 3.94 -13.31 -11.92
N ARG A 148 3.43 -13.95 -10.85
CA ARG A 148 2.10 -14.58 -10.88
C ARG A 148 0.98 -13.61 -11.20
N LEU A 149 1.08 -12.37 -10.71
CA LEU A 149 0.10 -11.32 -11.01
C LEU A 149 0.16 -10.92 -12.49
N GLN A 150 1.35 -10.74 -13.05
CA GLN A 150 1.54 -10.45 -14.47
C GLN A 150 1.01 -11.58 -15.36
N GLU A 151 1.28 -12.85 -15.01
CA GLU A 151 0.76 -14.01 -15.72
C GLU A 151 -0.78 -14.05 -15.70
N ARG A 152 -1.41 -13.80 -14.54
CA ARG A 152 -2.88 -13.72 -14.45
C ARG A 152 -3.47 -12.56 -15.25
N LEU A 153 -2.80 -11.41 -15.27
CA LEU A 153 -3.25 -10.27 -16.09
C LEU A 153 -3.19 -10.61 -17.58
N ALA A 154 -2.09 -11.21 -18.04
CA ALA A 154 -1.95 -11.65 -19.42
C ALA A 154 -3.02 -12.69 -19.80
N GLN A 155 -3.37 -13.59 -18.88
CA GLN A 155 -4.45 -14.56 -19.08
C GLN A 155 -5.82 -13.86 -19.21
N LEU A 156 -6.14 -12.91 -18.32
CA LEU A 156 -7.39 -12.15 -18.40
C LEU A 156 -7.50 -11.34 -19.70
N ASP A 157 -6.39 -10.77 -20.17
CA ASP A 157 -6.36 -10.05 -21.45
C ASP A 157 -6.59 -11.00 -22.63
N ALA A 158 -6.00 -12.20 -22.60
CA ALA A 158 -6.23 -13.23 -23.61
C ALA A 158 -7.69 -13.70 -23.62
N ASP A 159 -8.27 -13.98 -22.46
CA ASP A 159 -9.68 -14.38 -22.32
C ASP A 159 -10.63 -13.29 -22.82
N LYS A 160 -10.33 -12.03 -22.48
CA LYS A 160 -11.08 -10.87 -22.96
C LYS A 160 -11.00 -10.73 -24.49
N ALA A 161 -9.82 -10.92 -25.08
CA ALA A 161 -9.65 -10.88 -26.53
C ALA A 161 -10.46 -11.98 -27.23
N ILE A 162 -10.51 -13.19 -26.66
CA ILE A 162 -11.33 -14.30 -27.17
C ILE A 162 -12.82 -13.93 -27.12
N LEU A 163 -13.31 -13.41 -26.00
CA LEU A 163 -14.71 -13.00 -25.85
C LEU A 163 -15.10 -11.88 -26.83
N LEU A 164 -14.21 -10.91 -27.05
CA LEU A 164 -14.45 -9.84 -28.02
C LEU A 164 -14.53 -10.40 -29.45
N ALA A 165 -13.63 -11.31 -29.83
CA ALA A 165 -13.66 -11.96 -31.14
C ALA A 165 -14.94 -12.80 -31.35
N GLU A 166 -15.42 -13.49 -30.32
CA GLU A 166 -16.68 -14.23 -30.36
C GLU A 166 -17.89 -13.30 -30.54
N LEU A 167 -17.92 -12.18 -29.80
CA LEU A 167 -18.97 -11.17 -29.94
C LEU A 167 -18.97 -10.53 -31.33
N GLU A 168 -17.80 -10.16 -31.86
CA GLU A 168 -17.66 -9.63 -33.21
C GLU A 168 -18.16 -10.62 -34.26
N ARG A 169 -17.79 -11.90 -34.13
CA ARG A 169 -18.29 -12.96 -35.01
C ARG A 169 -19.82 -13.08 -34.94
N SER A 170 -20.40 -13.13 -33.74
CA SER A 170 -21.86 -13.24 -33.57
C SER A 170 -22.60 -12.02 -34.14
N LEU A 171 -22.04 -10.82 -33.99
CA LEU A 171 -22.60 -9.61 -34.58
C LEU A 171 -22.55 -9.65 -36.10
N ASN A 172 -21.44 -10.10 -36.70
CA ASN A 172 -21.31 -10.25 -38.14
C ASN A 172 -22.31 -11.28 -38.70
N GLU A 173 -22.47 -12.42 -38.04
CA GLU A 173 -23.46 -13.45 -38.43
C GLU A 173 -24.90 -12.90 -38.37
N ARG A 174 -25.23 -12.10 -37.35
CA ARG A 174 -26.53 -11.42 -37.26
C ARG A 174 -26.72 -10.37 -38.36
N GLN A 175 -25.69 -9.58 -38.66
CA GLN A 175 -25.74 -8.61 -39.76
C GLN A 175 -25.96 -9.30 -41.10
N GLU A 176 -25.24 -10.39 -41.38
CA GLU A 176 -25.41 -11.18 -42.60
C GLU A 176 -26.83 -11.75 -42.71
N THR A 177 -27.40 -12.24 -41.60
CA THR A 177 -28.79 -12.71 -41.56
C THR A 177 -29.79 -11.61 -41.89
N ILE A 178 -29.62 -10.41 -41.31
CA ILE A 178 -30.49 -9.25 -41.57
C ILE A 178 -30.38 -8.82 -43.04
N LEU A 179 -29.16 -8.73 -43.57
CA LEU A 179 -28.94 -8.36 -44.98
C LEU A 179 -29.49 -9.41 -45.94
N GLY A 180 -29.34 -10.70 -45.62
CA GLY A 180 -29.92 -11.81 -46.38
C GLY A 180 -31.44 -11.70 -46.45
N LYS A 181 -32.11 -11.45 -45.32
CA LYS A 181 -33.56 -11.24 -45.27
C LYS A 181 -33.98 -10.01 -46.07
N ALA A 182 -33.28 -8.89 -45.91
CA ALA A 182 -33.58 -7.67 -46.65
C ALA A 182 -33.45 -7.85 -48.17
N ARG A 183 -32.45 -8.61 -48.64
CA ARG A 183 -32.30 -8.96 -50.06
C ARG A 183 -33.48 -9.81 -50.56
N GLN A 184 -33.88 -10.82 -49.79
CA GLN A 184 -35.05 -11.64 -50.12
C GLN A 184 -36.32 -10.79 -50.21
N ASP A 185 -36.53 -9.85 -49.28
CA ASP A 185 -37.67 -8.93 -49.31
C ASP A 185 -37.63 -8.01 -50.54
N ILE A 186 -36.45 -7.50 -50.92
CA ILE A 186 -36.26 -6.71 -52.16
C ILE A 186 -36.62 -7.55 -53.40
N ASP A 187 -36.18 -8.81 -53.47
CA ASP A 187 -36.48 -9.69 -54.60
C ASP A 187 -37.98 -9.98 -54.70
N LEU A 188 -38.66 -10.20 -53.56
CA LEU A 188 -40.12 -10.38 -53.51
C LEU A 188 -40.85 -9.13 -54.01
N ILE A 189 -40.44 -7.94 -53.57
CA ILE A 189 -41.01 -6.67 -54.04
C ILE A 189 -40.76 -6.47 -55.53
N GLN A 190 -39.56 -6.77 -56.02
CA GLN A 190 -39.20 -6.63 -57.43
C GLN A 190 -40.01 -7.58 -58.32
N ASN A 191 -40.21 -8.82 -57.89
CA ASN A 191 -41.05 -9.79 -58.58
C ASN A 191 -42.51 -9.33 -58.63
N ALA A 192 -43.07 -8.90 -57.48
CA ALA A 192 -44.43 -8.37 -57.42
C ALA A 192 -44.61 -7.10 -58.29
N ALA A 193 -43.60 -6.23 -58.35
CA ALA A 193 -43.60 -5.06 -59.21
C ALA A 193 -43.56 -5.44 -60.70
N ASN A 194 -42.75 -6.42 -61.08
CA ASN A 194 -42.68 -6.95 -62.44
C ASN A 194 -43.99 -7.60 -62.88
N GLU A 195 -44.63 -8.37 -62.00
CA GLU A 195 -45.96 -8.95 -62.25
C GLU A 195 -47.00 -7.86 -62.52
N LYS A 196 -47.06 -6.83 -61.68
CA LYS A 196 -47.94 -5.67 -61.89
C LYS A 196 -47.64 -4.94 -63.21
N LYS A 197 -46.35 -4.75 -63.53
CA LYS A 197 -45.93 -4.11 -64.78
C LYS A 197 -46.38 -4.92 -65.99
N MET A 198 -46.24 -6.24 -65.97
CA MET A 198 -46.70 -7.14 -67.02
C MET A 198 -48.23 -7.14 -67.16
N ALA A 199 -48.96 -7.07 -66.04
CA ALA A 199 -50.42 -6.94 -66.06
C ALA A 199 -50.87 -5.63 -66.74
N VAL A 200 -50.25 -4.50 -66.39
CA VAL A 200 -50.52 -3.19 -67.02
C VAL A 200 -50.17 -3.20 -68.51
N PHE A 201 -49.04 -3.80 -68.91
CA PHE A 201 -48.69 -3.95 -70.32
C PHE A 201 -49.72 -4.78 -71.09
N LYS A 202 -50.18 -5.89 -70.52
CA LYS A 202 -51.19 -6.75 -71.13
C LYS A 202 -52.52 -6.00 -71.29
N GLU A 203 -52.93 -5.25 -70.27
CA GLU A 203 -54.13 -4.41 -70.34
C GLU A 203 -53.99 -3.33 -71.43
N ALA A 204 -52.85 -2.64 -71.48
CA ALA A 204 -52.58 -1.64 -72.51
C ALA A 204 -52.59 -2.24 -73.92
N GLN A 205 -52.03 -3.45 -74.10
CA GLN A 205 -52.06 -4.18 -75.37
C GLN A 205 -53.49 -4.54 -75.79
N VAL A 206 -54.32 -5.01 -74.86
CA VAL A 206 -55.74 -5.29 -75.13
C VAL A 206 -56.47 -4.01 -75.57
N ARG A 207 -56.27 -2.89 -74.87
CA ARG A 207 -56.87 -1.60 -75.24
C ARG A 207 -56.38 -1.09 -76.60
N ALA A 208 -55.09 -1.23 -76.90
CA ALA A 208 -54.53 -0.84 -78.20
C ALA A 208 -55.13 -1.67 -79.34
N ASN A 209 -55.26 -2.99 -79.15
CA ASN A 209 -55.92 -3.86 -80.14
C ASN A 209 -57.38 -3.44 -80.36
N GLN A 210 -58.13 -3.16 -79.29
CA GLN A 210 -59.51 -2.66 -79.40
C GLN A 210 -59.60 -1.33 -80.18
N GLN A 211 -58.64 -0.42 -79.99
CA GLN A 211 -58.60 0.84 -80.76
C GLN A 211 -58.30 0.58 -82.24
N VAL A 212 -57.41 -0.35 -82.56
CA VAL A 212 -57.14 -0.76 -83.95
C VAL A 212 -58.39 -1.38 -84.57
N ASP A 213 -59.12 -2.23 -83.84
CA ASP A 213 -60.39 -2.81 -84.31
C ASP A 213 -61.43 -1.71 -84.61
N GLN A 214 -61.58 -0.73 -83.71
CA GLN A 214 -62.48 0.43 -83.93
C GLN A 214 -62.06 1.28 -85.14
N ILE A 215 -60.77 1.52 -85.33
CA ILE A 215 -60.27 2.23 -86.51
C ILE A 215 -60.55 1.42 -87.78
N THR A 216 -60.33 0.10 -87.74
CA THR A 216 -60.59 -0.81 -88.86
C THR A 216 -62.07 -0.79 -89.25
N GLU A 217 -62.96 -0.81 -88.25
CA GLU A 217 -64.41 -0.69 -88.42
C GLU A 217 -64.78 0.66 -89.06
N LYS A 218 -64.27 1.78 -88.54
CA LYS A 218 -64.49 3.12 -89.12
C LYS A 218 -63.96 3.25 -90.54
N VAL A 219 -62.81 2.65 -90.85
CA VAL A 219 -62.26 2.65 -92.22
C VAL A 219 -63.16 1.82 -93.14
N ALA A 220 -63.68 0.68 -92.68
CA ALA A 220 -64.65 -0.11 -93.44
C ALA A 220 -65.96 0.67 -93.70
N GLU A 221 -66.48 1.38 -92.69
CA GLU A 221 -67.63 2.28 -92.83
C GLU A 221 -67.36 3.38 -93.86
N LEU A 222 -66.23 4.09 -93.75
CA LEU A 222 -65.85 5.15 -94.69
C LEU A 222 -65.65 4.63 -96.11
N VAL A 223 -65.11 3.41 -96.28
CA VAL A 223 -64.98 2.76 -97.59
C VAL A 223 -66.35 2.40 -98.16
N ALA A 224 -67.27 1.92 -97.34
CA ALA A 224 -68.66 1.66 -97.74
C ALA A 224 -69.38 2.97 -98.13
N GLU A 225 -69.20 4.03 -97.34
CA GLU A 225 -69.70 5.36 -97.66
C GLU A 225 -69.09 5.90 -98.96
N ASP A 226 -67.78 5.80 -99.19
CA ASP A 226 -67.14 6.25 -100.43
C ASP A 226 -67.62 5.43 -101.63
N ALA A 227 -67.78 4.10 -101.49
CA ALA A 227 -68.36 3.26 -102.51
C ALA A 227 -69.79 3.70 -102.85
N GLN A 228 -70.59 4.05 -101.83
CA GLN A 228 -71.94 4.57 -102.01
C GLN A 228 -71.96 5.97 -102.63
N ARG A 229 -71.04 6.86 -102.25
CA ARG A 229 -70.86 8.16 -102.92
C ARG A 229 -70.43 8.01 -104.37
N ARG A 230 -69.55 7.05 -104.69
CA ARG A 230 -69.17 6.76 -106.08
C ARG A 230 -70.34 6.21 -106.87
N LEU A 231 -71.19 5.36 -106.30
CA LEU A 231 -72.44 4.91 -106.94
C LEU A 231 -73.40 6.08 -107.20
N GLN A 232 -73.59 6.98 -106.23
CA GLN A 232 -74.42 8.18 -106.39
C GLN A 232 -73.82 9.17 -107.40
N SER A 233 -72.50 9.37 -107.37
CA SER A 233 -71.75 10.24 -108.28
C SER A 233 -71.71 9.69 -109.72
N THR A 234 -71.55 8.38 -109.93
CA THR A 234 -71.70 7.78 -111.28
C THR A 234 -73.13 7.84 -111.79
N THR A 235 -74.13 7.92 -110.91
CA THR A 235 -75.53 8.19 -111.31
C THR A 235 -75.76 9.66 -111.67
N GLN A 236 -75.01 10.61 -111.08
CA GLN A 236 -75.09 12.03 -111.41
C GLN A 236 -74.15 12.47 -112.56
N THR A 237 -73.05 11.77 -112.84
CA THR A 237 -72.05 12.15 -113.87
C THR A 237 -72.42 11.68 -115.29
N ILE A 238 -73.71 11.44 -115.57
CA ILE A 238 -74.27 11.42 -116.95
C ILE A 238 -74.98 12.75 -117.26
N ILE A 239 -75.25 13.60 -116.25
CA ILE A 239 -75.87 14.91 -116.45
C ILE A 239 -74.97 15.95 -115.79
N THR A 240 -74.51 16.93 -116.56
CA THR A 240 -73.78 18.14 -116.12
C THR A 240 -72.25 18.07 -116.25
N THR A 241 -71.79 18.01 -117.50
CA THR A 241 -70.63 18.77 -117.97
C THR A 241 -70.88 20.27 -117.81
N LYS A 242 -70.06 20.99 -117.01
CA LYS A 242 -69.44 22.31 -117.36
C LYS A 242 -68.95 23.11 -116.13
N SER A 243 -67.66 23.46 -116.24
CA SER A 243 -67.06 24.81 -116.08
C SER A 243 -66.62 25.35 -114.71
N ILE A 244 -65.54 26.15 -114.82
CA ILE A 244 -64.98 27.18 -113.92
C ILE A 244 -63.91 26.64 -112.94
N ALA A 245 -62.60 26.85 -113.09
CA ALA A 245 -61.74 28.02 -113.37
C ALA A 245 -61.45 28.94 -112.14
N THR A 246 -60.14 29.06 -111.84
CA THR A 246 -59.39 30.17 -111.21
C THR A 246 -59.48 30.51 -109.71
N GLY A 247 -58.30 30.83 -109.13
CA GLY A 247 -58.09 31.59 -107.88
C GLY A 247 -57.31 30.82 -106.80
N GLU A 248 -55.98 30.83 -106.73
CA GLU A 248 -55.07 31.86 -106.16
C GLU A 248 -55.25 32.18 -104.65
N ASN A 249 -54.13 32.01 -103.92
CA ASN A 249 -53.55 32.91 -102.90
C ASN A 249 -53.53 32.51 -101.40
N HIS A 250 -52.31 32.65 -100.84
CA HIS A 250 -51.97 33.14 -99.49
C HIS A 250 -52.34 32.29 -98.23
N GLN A 251 -51.60 32.24 -97.11
CA GLN A 251 -50.33 32.81 -96.63
C GLN A 251 -50.06 32.20 -95.23
N SER A 252 -48.79 32.20 -94.81
CA SER A 252 -48.33 32.64 -93.48
C SER A 252 -48.19 31.69 -92.26
N SER A 253 -47.05 31.94 -91.59
CA SER A 253 -46.68 31.83 -90.16
C SER A 253 -46.30 30.44 -89.62
N ALA A 254 -45.06 30.18 -89.18
CA ALA A 254 -44.11 30.89 -88.29
C ALA A 254 -44.39 30.74 -86.77
N ASN A 255 -43.37 30.20 -86.09
CA ASN A 255 -42.91 30.48 -84.73
C ASN A 255 -43.77 30.13 -83.49
N HIS A 256 -43.22 29.25 -82.65
CA HIS A 256 -42.90 29.47 -81.22
C HIS A 256 -42.07 28.25 -80.74
N ALA A 257 -40.81 28.34 -80.30
CA ALA A 257 -40.16 29.16 -79.29
C ALA A 257 -40.65 28.92 -77.84
N SER A 258 -39.68 28.52 -76.99
CA SER A 258 -39.53 28.78 -75.54
C SER A 258 -40.44 28.07 -74.53
N ASN A 259 -39.82 27.20 -73.72
CA ASN A 259 -39.70 27.33 -72.25
C ASN A 259 -38.73 26.21 -71.81
N ALA A 260 -37.51 26.44 -71.31
CA ALA A 260 -37.09 27.26 -70.17
C ALA A 260 -37.98 27.03 -68.95
N THR A 261 -37.60 26.06 -68.12
CA THR A 261 -37.92 26.08 -66.68
C THR A 261 -36.69 25.67 -65.90
N THR A 262 -35.98 26.70 -65.49
CA THR A 262 -35.18 26.80 -64.27
C THR A 262 -35.91 26.16 -63.09
N THR A 263 -35.26 25.24 -62.37
CA THR A 263 -35.39 25.24 -60.90
C THR A 263 -34.09 24.78 -60.26
N THR A 264 -33.46 25.78 -59.65
CA THR A 264 -32.41 25.79 -58.65
C THR A 264 -32.83 25.07 -57.35
N SER A 265 -31.86 24.98 -56.42
CA SER A 265 -31.96 24.61 -55.00
C SER A 265 -31.77 23.11 -54.73
N LYS A 266 -31.05 22.66 -53.70
CA LYS A 266 -30.42 23.24 -52.50
C LYS A 266 -29.46 22.14 -52.00
N THR A 267 -28.20 22.42 -51.68
CA THR A 267 -27.70 22.75 -50.32
C THR A 267 -28.18 21.82 -49.21
N SER A 268 -27.19 21.38 -48.41
CA SER A 268 -27.21 20.86 -47.03
C SER A 268 -26.68 19.42 -46.97
N GLU A 269 -25.47 19.21 -46.45
CA GLU A 269 -25.23 18.79 -45.05
C GLU A 269 -25.64 17.31 -44.86
N SER A 270 -24.97 16.44 -44.13
CA SER A 270 -23.84 16.48 -43.20
C SER A 270 -23.76 15.07 -42.62
N HIS A 271 -22.56 14.50 -42.54
CA HIS A 271 -22.01 13.69 -41.42
C HIS A 271 -20.86 12.81 -41.90
#